data_AF-W7CA80-F1
#
_entry.id   AF-W7CA80-F1
#
_cell.length_a   1.000
_cell.length_b   1.000
_cell.length_c   1.000
_cell.angle_alpha   90.00
_cell.angle_beta   90.00
_cell.angle_gamma   90.00
#
_symmetry.space_group_name_H-M   'P 1'
#
loop_
_entity.id
_entity.type
_entity.pdbx_description
1 polymer ?
#
loop_
_entity_poly.entity_id
_entity_poly.type
_entity_poly.pdbx_seq_one_letter_code
_entity_poly.pdbx_strand_id
1 'polypeptide(L)'
;MKESISKFKQFITENKFVLALLIFLLVALDIYVLTKISFIFDPIMVIIATIAAPIILAGIAYYLFNPLIDWLEGKGWKRGWSIALLYVIITGVIVLIFSFIVPAVKDQIVSLVKTFPSYWDKVVAKFNEFSESPLFDQVKDKVQGNLSEITKTISEKGGSVVSSAVDSIGNVVGTVTEVVLAIVTTPLVLFYLLKDGKKLPDYLLKIVASQLTRTHTPSITRI
;
A
#
# COMPACT_ATOMS: atom_id res chain seq x y z
N MET A 1 44.18 29.82 -30.41
CA MET A 1 43.31 28.88 -29.64
C MET A 1 42.18 29.59 -28.89
N LYS A 2 42.38 30.74 -28.23
CA LYS A 2 41.27 31.50 -27.57
C LYS A 2 40.19 32.02 -28.53
N GLU A 3 40.57 32.41 -29.74
CA GLU A 3 39.65 33.04 -30.69
C GLU A 3 38.60 32.05 -31.27
N SER A 4 38.99 30.78 -31.49
CA SER A 4 38.08 29.75 -31.99
C SER A 4 37.03 29.34 -30.97
N ILE A 5 37.39 29.31 -29.68
CA ILE A 5 36.46 29.01 -28.58
C ILE A 5 35.41 30.12 -28.41
N SER A 6 35.81 31.39 -28.60
CA SER A 6 34.91 32.54 -28.52
C SER A 6 33.85 32.51 -29.62
N LYS A 7 34.25 32.25 -30.88
CA LYS A 7 33.34 32.15 -32.03
C LYS A 7 32.36 30.98 -31.87
N PHE A 8 32.82 29.86 -31.29
CA PHE A 8 31.96 28.70 -31.00
C PHE A 8 30.90 29.01 -29.92
N LYS A 9 31.30 29.67 -28.83
CA LYS A 9 30.37 30.07 -27.76
C LYS A 9 29.29 31.04 -28.26
N GLN A 10 29.68 31.98 -29.12
CA GLN A 10 28.76 32.93 -29.73
C GLN A 10 27.76 32.22 -30.67
N PHE A 11 28.22 31.28 -31.50
CA PHE A 11 27.36 30.49 -32.39
C PHE A 11 26.30 29.65 -31.64
N ILE A 12 26.67 29.04 -30.50
CA ILE A 12 25.73 28.26 -29.65
C ILE A 12 24.68 29.16 -29.00
N THR A 13 25.08 30.35 -28.55
CA THR A 13 24.22 31.25 -27.76
C THR A 13 23.28 32.08 -28.64
N GLU A 14 23.71 32.43 -29.86
CA GLU A 14 22.90 33.23 -30.78
C GLU A 14 21.86 32.38 -31.55
N ASN A 15 22.12 31.08 -31.74
CA ASN A 15 21.20 30.21 -32.48
C ASN A 15 20.14 29.60 -31.55
N LYS A 16 18.92 30.17 -31.60
CA LYS A 16 17.75 29.72 -30.84
C LYS A 16 17.45 28.22 -30.99
N PHE A 17 17.73 27.63 -32.15
CA PHE A 17 17.52 26.20 -32.39
C PHE A 17 18.51 25.35 -31.60
N VAL A 18 19.79 25.73 -31.60
CA VAL A 18 20.86 25.02 -30.88
C VAL A 18 20.66 25.16 -29.37
N LEU A 19 20.28 26.35 -28.91
CA LEU A 19 19.96 26.60 -27.51
C LEU A 19 18.73 25.81 -27.05
N ALA A 20 17.67 25.72 -27.87
CA ALA A 20 16.51 24.88 -27.58
C ALA A 20 16.86 23.39 -27.52
N LEU A 21 17.72 22.91 -28.44
CA LEU A 21 18.20 21.53 -28.45
C LEU A 21 19.07 21.21 -27.23
N LEU A 22 19.88 22.17 -26.77
CA LEU A 22 20.70 22.04 -25.58
C LEU A 22 19.86 22.04 -24.29
N ILE A 23 18.81 22.86 -24.20
CA ILE A 23 17.85 22.82 -23.10
C ILE A 23 17.11 21.48 -23.08
N PHE A 24 16.63 21.02 -24.24
CA PHE A 24 15.96 19.72 -24.34
C PHE A 24 16.88 18.57 -23.90
N LEU A 25 18.15 18.60 -24.33
CA LEU A 25 19.16 17.62 -23.92
C LEU A 25 19.41 17.66 -22.40
N LEU A 26 19.51 18.86 -21.80
CA LEU A 26 19.66 19.01 -20.35
C LEU A 26 18.45 18.46 -19.59
N VAL A 27 17.22 18.77 -20.02
CA VAL A 27 16.00 18.25 -19.40
C VAL A 27 15.91 16.72 -19.55
N ALA A 28 16.26 16.17 -20.71
CA ALA A 28 16.30 14.74 -20.93
C ALA A 28 17.34 14.05 -20.04
N LEU A 29 18.51 14.70 -19.83
CA LEU A 29 19.55 14.22 -18.92
C LEU A 29 19.08 14.25 -17.47
N ASP A 30 18.43 15.32 -17.03
CA ASP A 30 17.87 15.43 -15.68
C ASP A 30 16.82 14.34 -15.42
N ILE A 31 15.92 14.09 -16.38
CA ILE A 31 14.94 13.00 -16.32
C ILE A 31 15.65 11.65 -16.22
N TYR A 32 16.67 11.41 -17.05
CA TYR A 32 17.44 10.16 -17.02
C TYR A 32 18.13 9.95 -15.66
N VAL A 33 18.75 10.98 -15.10
CA VAL A 33 19.38 10.92 -13.77
C VAL A 33 18.33 10.68 -12.68
N LEU A 34 17.16 11.33 -12.75
CA LEU A 34 16.05 11.07 -11.84
C LEU A 34 15.58 9.60 -11.88
N THR A 35 15.54 8.96 -13.05
CA THR A 35 15.20 7.52 -13.14
C THR A 35 16.27 6.60 -12.53
N LYS A 36 17.51 7.07 -12.35
CA LYS A 36 18.57 6.31 -11.63
C LYS A 36 18.55 6.55 -10.12
N ILE A 37 18.08 7.73 -9.70
CA ILE A 37 17.92 8.11 -8.29
C ILE A 37 16.55 7.67 -7.75
N SER A 38 15.64 7.14 -8.59
CA SER A 38 14.31 6.65 -8.20
C SER A 38 14.33 5.69 -7.02
N PHE A 39 15.42 4.93 -6.85
CA PHE A 39 15.65 4.05 -5.70
C PHE A 39 15.52 4.75 -4.33
N ILE A 40 15.85 6.04 -4.23
CA ILE A 40 15.67 6.84 -2.99
C ILE A 40 14.20 7.26 -2.81
N PHE A 41 13.47 7.44 -3.92
CA PHE A 41 12.07 7.84 -3.90
C PHE A 41 11.12 6.65 -3.67
N ASP A 42 11.50 5.44 -4.06
CA ASP A 42 10.72 4.21 -3.86
C ASP A 42 10.28 4.01 -2.39
N PRO A 43 11.16 4.04 -1.37
CA PRO A 43 10.74 3.87 0.03
C PRO A 43 9.86 5.02 0.52
N ILE A 44 10.08 6.25 0.04
CA ILE A 44 9.24 7.41 0.39
C ILE A 44 7.83 7.22 -0.18
N MET A 45 7.73 6.78 -1.43
CA MET A 45 6.45 6.53 -2.10
C MET A 45 5.66 5.42 -1.39
N VAL A 46 6.34 4.35 -0.96
CA VAL A 46 5.74 3.27 -0.18
C VAL A 46 5.22 3.79 1.14
N ILE A 47 6.02 4.53 1.92
CA ILE A 47 5.57 5.10 3.20
C ILE A 47 4.35 5.99 2.99
N ILE A 48 4.38 6.89 2.00
CA ILE A 48 3.26 7.76 1.67
C ILE A 48 2.03 6.93 1.30
N ALA A 49 2.16 5.91 0.45
CA ALA A 49 1.05 5.06 0.05
C ALA A 49 0.44 4.30 1.25
N THR A 50 1.28 3.75 2.13
CA THR A 50 0.86 3.01 3.32
C THR A 50 0.12 3.90 4.33
N ILE A 51 0.52 5.17 4.50
CA ILE A 51 -0.18 6.11 5.39
C ILE A 51 -1.34 6.83 4.69
N ALA A 52 -1.31 6.94 3.35
CA ALA A 52 -2.33 7.63 2.59
C ALA A 52 -3.68 6.91 2.70
N ALA A 53 -3.68 5.58 2.63
CA ALA A 53 -4.91 4.79 2.76
C ALA A 53 -5.70 5.11 4.05
N PRO A 54 -5.12 5.02 5.27
CA PRO A 54 -5.86 5.37 6.48
C PRO A 54 -6.24 6.84 6.58
N ILE A 55 -5.44 7.76 6.03
CA ILE A 55 -5.74 9.20 6.01
C ILE A 55 -6.93 9.51 5.10
N ILE A 56 -6.95 8.94 3.89
CA ILE A 56 -8.06 9.11 2.93
C ILE A 56 -9.34 8.54 3.54
N LEU A 57 -9.28 7.32 4.09
CA LEU A 57 -10.43 6.71 4.77
C LEU A 57 -10.94 7.57 5.93
N ALA A 58 -10.04 8.10 6.75
CA ALA A 58 -10.40 9.01 7.83
C ALA A 58 -11.00 10.33 7.31
N GLY A 59 -10.52 10.86 6.18
CA GLY A 59 -11.07 12.05 5.55
C GLY A 59 -12.49 11.85 5.02
N ILE A 60 -12.74 10.71 4.37
CA ILE A 60 -14.08 10.31 3.91
C ILE A 60 -15.02 10.14 5.12
N ALA A 61 -14.58 9.41 6.13
CA ALA A 61 -15.33 9.21 7.36
C ALA A 61 -15.60 10.53 8.09
N TYR A 62 -14.62 11.44 8.13
CA TYR A 62 -14.79 12.79 8.69
C TYR A 62 -15.93 13.53 8.00
N TYR A 63 -15.94 13.56 6.66
CA TYR A 63 -17.00 14.26 5.93
C TYR A 63 -18.38 13.63 6.17
N LEU A 64 -18.43 12.31 6.33
CA LEU A 64 -19.67 11.58 6.62
C LEU A 64 -20.18 11.80 8.05
N PHE A 65 -19.30 11.78 9.05
CA PHE A 65 -19.68 11.87 10.47
C PHE A 65 -19.71 13.29 11.03
N ASN A 66 -19.01 14.25 10.42
CA ASN A 66 -19.05 15.65 10.85
C ASN A 66 -20.48 16.25 10.87
N PRO A 67 -21.36 16.06 9.87
CA PRO A 67 -22.73 16.58 9.95
C PRO A 67 -23.54 15.96 11.11
N LEU A 68 -23.30 14.68 11.43
CA LEU A 68 -23.93 14.02 12.58
C LEU A 68 -23.46 14.64 13.90
N ILE A 69 -22.16 14.94 14.01
CA ILE A 69 -21.58 15.58 15.19
C ILE A 69 -22.07 17.03 15.33
N ASP A 70 -22.13 17.77 14.23
CA ASP A 70 -22.62 19.16 14.23
C ASP A 70 -24.11 19.22 14.58
N TRP A 71 -24.92 18.23 14.16
CA TRP A 71 -26.32 18.11 14.58
C TRP A 71 -26.46 17.85 16.09
N LEU A 72 -25.62 16.98 16.66
CA LEU A 72 -25.58 16.76 18.12
C LEU A 72 -25.12 18.01 18.88
N GLU A 73 -24.14 18.73 18.33
CA GLU A 73 -23.65 20.00 18.88
C GLU A 73 -24.76 21.06 18.91
N GLY A 74 -25.56 21.15 17.83
CA GLY A 74 -26.76 22.01 17.77
C GLY A 74 -27.84 21.65 18.80
N LYS A 75 -27.83 20.43 19.32
CA LYS A 75 -28.74 19.95 20.39
C LYS A 75 -28.19 20.20 21.80
N GLY A 76 -27.06 20.90 21.92
CA GLY A 76 -26.45 21.29 23.20
C GLY A 76 -25.36 20.34 23.70
N TRP A 77 -24.94 19.33 22.91
CA TRP A 77 -23.84 18.45 23.30
C TRP A 77 -22.49 19.13 23.02
N LYS A 78 -21.54 19.03 23.96
CA LYS A 78 -20.16 19.48 23.66
C LYS A 78 -19.57 18.52 22.63
N ARG A 79 -18.87 19.06 21.62
CA ARG A 79 -18.24 18.30 20.52
C ARG A 79 -17.49 17.04 20.99
N GLY A 80 -16.75 17.12 22.09
CA GLY A 80 -16.04 15.97 22.67
C GLY A 80 -16.94 14.80 23.07
N TRP A 81 -18.12 15.07 23.63
CA TRP A 81 -19.11 14.03 23.98
C TRP A 81 -19.76 13.42 22.75
N SER A 82 -20.05 14.24 21.73
CA SER A 82 -20.56 13.75 20.44
C SER A 82 -19.56 12.80 19.76
N ILE A 83 -18.27 13.15 19.78
CA ILE A 83 -17.20 12.29 19.27
C ILE A 83 -17.11 11.02 20.11
N ALA A 84 -17.12 11.11 21.44
CA ALA A 84 -17.07 9.92 22.32
C ALA A 84 -18.23 8.95 22.04
N LEU A 85 -19.46 9.47 21.88
CA LEU A 85 -20.63 8.66 21.52
C LEU A 85 -20.45 7.97 20.16
N LEU A 86 -19.91 8.68 19.16
CA LEU A 86 -19.59 8.10 17.86
C LEU A 86 -18.60 6.93 18.00
N TYR A 87 -17.54 7.07 18.80
CA TYR A 87 -16.60 5.98 19.04
C TYR A 87 -17.25 4.79 19.74
N VAL A 88 -18.14 5.00 20.70
CA VAL A 88 -18.90 3.91 21.35
C VAL A 88 -19.72 3.14 20.31
N ILE A 89 -20.40 3.83 19.40
CA ILE A 89 -21.19 3.21 18.32
C ILE A 89 -20.26 2.44 17.37
N ILE A 90 -19.17 3.05 16.91
CA ILE A 90 -18.19 2.42 16.01
C ILE A 90 -17.61 1.15 16.65
N THR A 91 -17.15 1.24 17.90
CA THR A 91 -16.63 0.08 18.63
C THR A 91 -17.70 -1.00 18.79
N GLY A 92 -18.95 -0.64 19.09
CA GLY A 92 -20.05 -1.59 19.14
C GLY A 92 -20.27 -2.33 17.82
N VAL A 93 -20.26 -1.60 16.70
CA VAL A 93 -20.39 -2.18 15.35
C VAL A 93 -19.21 -3.11 15.04
N ILE A 94 -17.98 -2.71 15.39
CA ILE A 94 -16.79 -3.54 15.21
C ILE A 94 -16.93 -4.85 15.99
N VAL A 95 -17.28 -4.78 17.29
CA VAL A 95 -17.46 -5.97 18.13
C VAL A 95 -18.52 -6.90 17.54
N LEU A 96 -19.63 -6.36 17.05
CA LEU A 96 -20.67 -7.15 16.38
C LEU A 96 -20.12 -7.85 15.12
N ILE A 97 -19.43 -7.12 14.25
CA ILE A 97 -18.80 -7.69 13.04
C ILE A 97 -17.85 -8.84 13.40
N PHE A 98 -16.96 -8.62 14.36
CA PHE A 98 -16.02 -9.66 14.82
C PHE A 98 -16.75 -10.86 15.43
N SER A 99 -17.85 -10.64 16.16
CA SER A 99 -18.68 -11.70 16.70
C SER A 99 -19.31 -12.59 15.62
N PHE A 100 -19.49 -12.11 14.39
CA PHE A 100 -19.96 -12.93 13.26
C PHE A 100 -18.80 -13.53 12.45
N ILE A 101 -17.71 -12.79 12.25
CA ILE A 101 -16.56 -13.25 11.44
C ILE A 101 -15.79 -14.36 12.15
N VAL A 102 -15.47 -14.19 13.44
CA VAL A 102 -14.68 -15.15 14.21
C VAL A 102 -15.29 -16.56 14.19
N PRO A 103 -16.59 -16.78 14.48
CA PRO A 103 -17.16 -18.11 14.39
C PRO A 103 -17.18 -18.65 12.97
N ALA A 104 -17.44 -17.83 11.94
CA ALA A 104 -17.41 -18.29 10.55
C ALA A 104 -16.02 -18.81 10.14
N VAL A 105 -14.95 -18.11 10.53
CA VAL A 105 -13.57 -18.56 10.29
C VAL A 105 -13.25 -19.82 11.09
N LYS A 106 -13.66 -19.87 12.36
CA LYS A 106 -13.49 -21.05 13.22
C LYS A 106 -14.16 -22.27 12.61
N ASP A 107 -15.42 -22.16 12.19
CA ASP A 107 -16.19 -23.26 11.61
C ASP A 107 -15.57 -23.72 10.29
N GLN A 108 -15.03 -22.81 9.48
CA GLN A 108 -14.25 -23.14 8.29
C GLN A 108 -12.99 -23.94 8.62
N ILE A 109 -12.18 -23.50 9.59
CA ILE A 109 -10.97 -24.23 10.02
C ILE A 109 -11.33 -25.59 10.62
N VAL A 110 -12.33 -25.65 11.49
CA VAL A 110 -12.76 -26.90 12.13
C VAL A 110 -13.31 -27.87 11.08
N SER A 111 -14.06 -27.40 10.09
CA SER A 111 -14.55 -28.22 8.98
C SER A 111 -13.39 -28.80 8.15
N LEU A 112 -12.38 -27.98 7.84
CA LEU A 112 -11.18 -28.44 7.14
C LEU A 112 -10.43 -29.52 7.94
N VAL A 113 -10.20 -29.29 9.24
CA VAL A 113 -9.53 -30.25 10.12
C VAL A 113 -10.34 -31.54 10.27
N LYS A 114 -11.68 -31.46 10.37
CA LYS A 114 -12.56 -32.64 10.44
C LYS A 114 -12.64 -33.42 9.14
N THR A 115 -12.52 -32.76 7.99
CA THR A 115 -12.62 -33.40 6.68
C THR A 115 -11.25 -33.92 6.19
N PHE A 116 -10.15 -33.35 6.70
CA PHE A 116 -8.78 -33.74 6.38
C PHE A 116 -8.50 -35.25 6.50
N PRO A 117 -8.91 -35.96 7.58
CA PRO A 117 -8.75 -37.41 7.67
C PRO A 117 -9.37 -38.14 6.48
N SER A 118 -10.58 -37.75 6.05
CA SER A 118 -11.24 -38.40 4.92
C SER A 118 -10.53 -38.20 3.58
N TYR A 119 -9.83 -37.07 3.42
CA TYR A 119 -8.99 -36.85 2.24
C TYR A 119 -7.73 -37.72 2.30
N TRP A 120 -7.13 -37.83 3.49
CA TRP A 120 -5.97 -38.69 3.70
C TRP A 120 -6.30 -40.17 3.44
N ASP A 121 -7.42 -40.65 3.96
CA ASP A 121 -7.88 -42.03 3.75
C ASP A 121 -8.14 -42.33 2.26
N LYS A 122 -8.69 -41.37 1.51
CA LYS A 122 -8.87 -41.50 0.05
C LYS A 122 -7.55 -41.53 -0.69
N VAL A 123 -6.56 -40.73 -0.28
CA VAL A 123 -5.22 -40.74 -0.88
C VAL A 123 -4.52 -42.07 -0.59
N VAL A 124 -4.58 -42.57 0.65
CA VAL A 124 -4.01 -43.88 1.02
C VAL A 124 -4.69 -45.02 0.27
N ALA A 125 -6.02 -45.01 0.16
CA ALA A 125 -6.77 -46.01 -0.59
C ALA A 125 -6.39 -46.02 -2.09
N LYS A 126 -6.29 -44.83 -2.70
CA LYS A 126 -5.84 -44.68 -4.10
C LYS A 126 -4.39 -45.11 -4.29
N PHE A 127 -3.53 -44.86 -3.29
CA PHE A 127 -2.14 -45.27 -3.33
C PHE A 127 -1.99 -46.79 -3.20
N ASN A 128 -2.76 -47.44 -2.33
CA ASN A 128 -2.78 -48.89 -2.19
C ASN A 128 -3.30 -49.56 -3.48
N GLU A 129 -4.39 -49.05 -4.05
CA GLU A 129 -4.95 -49.50 -5.34
C GLU A 129 -3.93 -49.36 -6.49
N PHE A 130 -3.14 -48.28 -6.48
CA PHE A 130 -2.06 -48.08 -7.44
C PHE A 130 -0.88 -49.04 -7.22
N SER A 131 -0.51 -49.28 -5.96
CA SER A 131 0.61 -50.15 -5.57
C SER A 131 0.35 -51.62 -5.87
N GLU A 132 -0.91 -52.06 -5.92
CA GLU A 132 -1.31 -53.42 -6.30
C GLU A 132 -1.44 -53.60 -7.83
N SER A 133 -1.34 -52.52 -8.62
CA SER A 133 -1.48 -52.60 -10.07
C SER A 133 -0.17 -53.03 -10.77
N PRO A 134 -0.24 -53.73 -11.93
CA PRO A 134 0.94 -54.07 -12.75
C PRO A 134 1.73 -52.86 -13.26
N LEU A 135 1.17 -51.65 -13.14
CA LEU A 135 1.82 -50.39 -13.49
C LEU A 135 2.85 -49.97 -12.43
N PHE A 136 2.72 -50.43 -11.19
CA PHE A 136 3.66 -50.10 -10.10
C PHE A 136 5.06 -50.66 -10.38
N ASP A 137 5.17 -51.88 -10.89
CA ASP A 137 6.45 -52.49 -11.26
C ASP A 137 7.12 -51.76 -12.43
N GLN A 138 6.35 -51.30 -13.42
CA GLN A 138 6.87 -50.47 -14.53
C GLN A 138 7.34 -49.09 -14.05
N VAL A 139 6.70 -48.53 -13.03
CA VAL A 139 7.10 -47.26 -12.41
C VAL A 139 8.34 -47.47 -11.55
N LYS A 140 8.45 -48.56 -10.80
CA LYS A 140 9.60 -48.89 -9.95
C LYS A 140 10.91 -48.98 -10.75
N ASP A 141 10.88 -49.60 -11.93
CA ASP A 141 12.05 -49.69 -12.83
C ASP A 141 12.40 -48.33 -13.45
N LYS A 142 11.40 -47.53 -13.86
CA LYS A 142 11.62 -46.16 -14.36
C LYS A 142 12.10 -45.19 -13.28
N VAL A 143 11.68 -45.39 -12.04
CA VAL A 143 12.09 -44.59 -10.88
C VAL A 143 13.55 -44.89 -10.55
N GLN A 144 13.97 -46.16 -10.48
CA GLN A 144 15.36 -46.53 -10.23
C GLN A 144 16.32 -46.03 -11.33
N GLY A 145 15.89 -46.05 -12.60
CA GLY A 145 16.69 -45.53 -13.72
C GLY A 145 16.80 -44.00 -13.80
N ASN A 146 15.80 -43.27 -13.30
CA ASN A 146 15.70 -41.81 -13.42
C ASN A 146 15.72 -41.07 -12.07
N LEU A 147 16.27 -41.69 -11.00
CA LEU A 147 16.36 -41.10 -9.66
C LEU A 147 16.98 -39.70 -9.67
N SER A 148 17.96 -39.44 -10.53
CA SER A 148 18.60 -38.13 -10.72
C SER A 148 17.62 -37.07 -11.23
N GLU A 149 16.85 -37.38 -12.27
CA GLU A 149 15.85 -36.47 -12.85
C GLU A 149 14.68 -36.23 -11.89
N ILE A 150 14.27 -37.25 -11.15
CA ILE A 150 13.24 -37.16 -10.11
C ILE A 150 13.73 -36.28 -8.96
N THR A 151 14.96 -36.48 -8.47
CA THR A 151 15.53 -35.66 -7.39
C THR A 151 15.69 -34.21 -7.82
N LYS A 152 16.12 -33.96 -9.06
CA LYS A 152 16.22 -32.61 -9.63
C LYS A 152 14.84 -31.96 -9.76
N THR A 153 13.86 -32.67 -10.30
CA THR A 153 12.47 -32.17 -10.43
C THR A 153 11.83 -31.91 -9.06
N ILE A 154 12.06 -32.78 -8.06
CA ILE A 154 11.57 -32.59 -6.68
C ILE A 154 12.28 -31.41 -6.02
N SER A 155 13.57 -31.21 -6.27
CA SER A 155 14.31 -30.08 -5.71
C SER A 155 13.87 -28.75 -6.34
N GLU A 156 13.67 -28.71 -7.66
CA GLU A 156 13.20 -27.54 -8.40
C GLU A 156 11.74 -27.23 -8.09
N LYS A 157 10.84 -28.23 -8.16
CA LYS A 157 9.43 -28.06 -7.81
C LYS A 157 9.24 -27.82 -6.32
N GLY A 158 9.94 -28.57 -5.47
CA GLY A 158 9.92 -28.38 -4.01
C GLY A 158 10.43 -27.00 -3.62
N GLY A 159 11.53 -26.55 -4.21
CA GLY A 159 12.03 -25.18 -4.07
C GLY A 159 10.99 -24.15 -4.48
N SER A 160 10.33 -24.32 -5.64
CA SER A 160 9.27 -23.42 -6.12
C SER A 160 8.00 -23.44 -5.27
N VAL A 161 7.63 -24.59 -4.69
CA VAL A 161 6.47 -24.72 -3.80
C VAL A 161 6.77 -24.08 -2.45
N VAL A 162 7.97 -24.29 -1.91
CA VAL A 162 8.42 -23.63 -0.68
C VAL A 162 8.52 -22.13 -0.88
N SER A 163 9.11 -21.65 -1.99
CA SER A 163 9.17 -20.20 -2.27
C SER A 163 7.78 -19.61 -2.45
N SER A 164 6.90 -20.26 -3.22
CA SER A 164 5.51 -19.79 -3.40
C SER A 164 4.73 -19.80 -2.09
N ALA A 165 4.96 -20.77 -1.21
CA ALA A 165 4.36 -20.82 0.11
C ALA A 165 4.89 -19.69 1.02
N VAL A 166 6.20 -19.44 1.02
CA VAL A 166 6.82 -18.33 1.75
C VAL A 166 6.32 -16.98 1.23
N ASP A 167 6.23 -16.80 -0.08
CA ASP A 167 5.71 -15.58 -0.71
C ASP A 167 4.23 -15.38 -0.39
N SER A 168 3.43 -16.45 -0.44
CA SER A 168 2.01 -16.39 -0.10
C SER A 168 1.80 -16.03 1.38
N ILE A 169 2.58 -16.63 2.28
CA ILE A 169 2.55 -16.29 3.71
C ILE A 169 3.01 -14.84 3.91
N GLY A 170 4.10 -14.41 3.26
CA GLY A 170 4.61 -13.06 3.30
C GLY A 170 3.58 -12.03 2.82
N ASN A 171 2.88 -12.32 1.72
CA ASN A 171 1.82 -11.47 1.18
C ASN A 171 0.62 -11.39 2.12
N VAL A 172 0.14 -12.53 2.65
CA VAL A 172 -0.98 -12.54 3.61
C VAL A 172 -0.61 -11.76 4.88
N VAL A 173 0.59 -11.98 5.44
CA VAL A 173 1.06 -11.25 6.62
C VAL A 173 1.20 -9.76 6.31
N GLY A 174 1.73 -9.40 5.14
CA GLY A 174 1.85 -8.02 4.68
C GLY A 174 0.48 -7.34 4.58
N THR A 175 -0.48 -7.95 3.88
CA THR A 175 -1.85 -7.43 3.74
C THR A 175 -2.57 -7.35 5.09
N VAL A 176 -2.45 -8.35 5.95
CA VAL A 176 -3.03 -8.31 7.30
C VAL A 176 -2.41 -7.17 8.11
N THR A 177 -1.09 -6.98 8.03
CA THR A 177 -0.41 -5.88 8.71
C THR A 177 -0.90 -4.53 8.21
N GLU A 178 -1.02 -4.34 6.89
CA GLU A 178 -1.54 -3.12 6.29
C GLU A 178 -2.98 -2.84 6.71
N VAL A 179 -3.85 -3.86 6.71
CA VAL A 179 -5.25 -3.74 7.17
C VAL A 179 -5.32 -3.41 8.65
N VAL A 180 -4.52 -4.06 9.50
CA VAL A 180 -4.46 -3.77 10.94
C VAL A 180 -3.97 -2.35 11.18
N LEU A 181 -2.90 -1.93 10.49
CA LEU A 181 -2.41 -0.55 10.54
C LEU A 181 -3.49 0.43 10.12
N ALA A 182 -4.25 0.15 9.06
CA ALA A 182 -5.36 0.99 8.64
C ALA A 182 -6.47 1.05 9.69
N ILE A 183 -6.92 -0.09 10.21
CA ILE A 183 -7.98 -0.19 11.23
C ILE A 183 -7.59 0.54 12.53
N VAL A 184 -6.31 0.55 12.91
CA VAL A 184 -5.84 1.24 14.11
C VAL A 184 -5.57 2.73 13.85
N THR A 185 -5.00 3.06 12.69
CA THR A 185 -4.60 4.44 12.36
C THR A 185 -5.78 5.30 11.95
N THR A 186 -6.71 4.77 11.15
CA THR A 186 -7.92 5.49 10.71
C THR A 186 -8.71 6.09 11.88
N PRO A 187 -9.08 5.36 12.94
CA PRO A 187 -9.79 5.96 14.07
C PRO A 187 -8.96 7.01 14.80
N LEU A 188 -7.63 6.88 14.89
CA LEU A 188 -6.80 7.92 15.49
C LEU A 188 -6.82 9.21 14.67
N VAL A 189 -6.65 9.10 13.35
CA VAL A 189 -6.70 10.24 12.42
C VAL A 189 -8.10 10.85 12.39
N LEU A 190 -9.15 10.02 12.33
CA LEU A 190 -10.54 10.45 12.34
C LEU A 190 -10.87 11.23 13.62
N PHE A 191 -10.38 10.80 14.78
CA PHE A 191 -10.60 11.50 16.04
C PHE A 191 -10.03 12.91 15.97
N TYR A 192 -8.79 13.02 15.48
CA TYR A 192 -8.11 14.30 15.33
C TYR A 192 -8.82 15.21 14.32
N LEU A 193 -9.22 14.67 13.17
CA LEU A 193 -9.98 15.41 12.17
C LEU A 193 -11.35 15.86 12.71
N LEU A 194 -12.08 15.01 13.42
CA LEU A 194 -13.37 15.40 14.00
C LEU A 194 -13.20 16.43 15.11
N LYS A 195 -12.17 16.32 15.94
CA LYS A 195 -11.91 17.25 17.04
C LYS A 195 -11.46 18.63 16.55
N ASP A 196 -10.43 18.67 15.71
CA ASP A 196 -9.72 19.90 15.34
C ASP A 196 -9.85 20.26 13.84
N GLY A 197 -10.52 19.44 13.03
CA GLY A 197 -10.61 19.61 11.58
C GLY A 197 -11.32 20.88 11.11
N LYS A 198 -12.17 21.49 11.95
CA LYS A 198 -12.75 22.82 11.65
C LYS A 198 -11.69 23.93 11.52
N LYS A 199 -10.53 23.77 12.17
CA LYS A 199 -9.43 24.76 12.14
C LYS A 199 -8.42 24.51 11.00
N LEU A 200 -8.34 23.29 10.48
CA LEU A 200 -7.41 22.93 9.40
C LEU A 200 -7.49 23.84 8.16
N PRO A 201 -8.68 24.14 7.59
CA PRO A 201 -8.78 25.02 6.43
C PRO A 201 -8.28 26.43 6.75
N ASP A 202 -8.55 26.97 7.95
CA ASP A 202 -8.05 28.29 8.35
C ASP A 202 -6.52 28.35 8.42
N TYR A 203 -5.87 27.28 8.88
CA TYR A 203 -4.40 27.18 8.86
C TYR A 203 -3.84 27.11 7.44
N LEU A 204 -4.46 26.33 6.56
CA LEU A 204 -4.04 26.21 5.16
C LEU A 204 -4.24 27.55 4.42
N LEU A 205 -5.39 28.21 4.64
CA LEU A 205 -5.68 29.53 4.10
C LEU A 205 -4.70 30.58 4.61
N LYS A 206 -4.29 30.53 5.88
CA LYS A 206 -3.30 31.45 6.45
C LYS A 206 -1.91 31.26 5.83
N ILE A 207 -1.49 30.02 5.55
CA ILE A 207 -0.22 29.73 4.87
C ILE A 207 -0.28 30.26 3.43
N VAL A 208 -1.32 29.93 2.67
CA VAL A 208 -1.49 30.41 1.29
C VAL A 208 -1.58 31.94 1.23
N ALA A 209 -2.39 32.56 2.09
CA ALA A 209 -2.50 34.01 2.17
C ALA A 209 -1.17 34.67 2.56
N SER A 210 -0.40 34.09 3.49
CA SER A 210 0.91 34.63 3.88
C SER A 210 1.93 34.66 2.74
N GLN A 211 1.86 33.70 1.81
CA GLN A 211 2.73 33.66 0.63
C GLN A 211 2.30 34.65 -0.45
N LEU A 212 0.98 34.89 -0.59
CA LEU A 212 0.44 35.86 -1.55
C LEU A 212 0.61 37.32 -1.08
N THR A 213 0.66 37.57 0.23
CA THR A 213 0.73 38.94 0.78
C THR A 213 2.16 39.52 0.74
N ARG A 214 3.22 38.71 0.62
CA ARG A 214 4.62 39.20 0.57
C ARG A 214 5.02 39.86 -0.75
N THR A 215 4.22 39.74 -1.82
CA THR A 215 4.58 40.22 -3.16
C THR A 215 3.93 41.55 -3.57
N HIS A 216 3.06 42.15 -2.74
CA HIS A 216 2.39 43.42 -3.05
C HIS A 216 2.51 44.42 -1.89
N THR A 217 3.72 44.90 -1.63
CA THR A 217 3.91 46.22 -1.00
C THR A 217 4.63 47.11 -2.01
N PRO A 218 3.93 47.86 -2.87
CA PRO A 218 4.58 48.94 -3.60
C PRO A 218 5.00 49.96 -2.55
N SER A 219 6.30 50.10 -2.37
CA SER A 219 6.93 51.21 -1.68
C SER A 219 6.58 52.48 -2.45
N ILE A 220 5.43 53.08 -2.13
CA ILE A 220 5.13 54.44 -2.57
C ILE A 220 5.99 55.35 -1.69
N THR A 221 7.19 55.61 -2.20
CA THR A 221 8.06 56.70 -1.80
C THR A 221 7.23 57.98 -1.85
N ARG A 222 6.91 58.52 -0.66
CA ARG A 222 6.36 59.86 -0.51
C ARG A 222 7.37 60.84 -1.08
N ILE A 223 6.89 61.66 -2.01
CA ILE A 223 7.51 62.90 -2.49
C ILE A 223 7.69 63.84 -1.30
#